data_AF-A0A4Q3SXG1-F1
#
_entry.id   AF-A0A4Q3SXG1-F1
#
_cell.length_a   1.000
_cell.length_b   1.000
_cell.length_c   1.000
_cell.angle_alpha   90.00
_cell.angle_beta   90.00
_cell.angle_gamma   90.00
#
_symmetry.space_group_name_H-M   'P 1'
#
loop_
_entity.id
_entity.type
_entity.pdbx_description
1 polymer ?
#
loop_
_entity_poly.entity_id
_entity_poly.type
_entity_poly.pdbx_seq_one_letter_code
_entity_poly.pdbx_strand_id
1 'polypeptide(L)'
;MTDPALLVRSGPRRRDAEATRAAILEAAKKQFALAGYDCTLRDIAGEAGADVALVKRYFGGKEALFVEALKASFGSDDLSEWDR
;
A
#
# COMPACT_ATOMS: atom_id res chain seq x y z
N MET A 1 10.63 43.33 -2.53
CA MET A 1 9.36 43.60 -1.81
C MET A 1 8.37 42.59 -2.34
N THR A 2 8.33 41.43 -1.67
CA THR A 2 7.45 40.26 -1.78
C THR A 2 7.45 39.44 -3.09
N ASP A 3 8.14 38.29 -3.00
CA ASP A 3 8.25 37.17 -3.93
C ASP A 3 6.95 36.60 -4.52
N PRO A 4 6.88 36.35 -5.84
CA PRO A 4 5.77 35.65 -6.49
C PRO A 4 6.15 34.21 -6.90
N ALA A 5 6.61 33.35 -5.98
CA ALA A 5 7.14 32.05 -6.44
C ALA A 5 7.13 30.89 -5.42
N LEU A 6 6.06 30.62 -4.65
CA LEU A 6 5.97 29.34 -3.93
C LEU A 6 4.53 28.84 -3.81
N LEU A 7 3.97 28.34 -4.89
CA LEU A 7 2.76 27.50 -4.84
C LEU A 7 2.82 26.40 -5.90
N VAL A 8 3.88 25.59 -5.87
CA VAL A 8 3.83 24.27 -6.49
C VAL A 8 3.03 23.32 -5.59
N ARG A 9 1.70 23.45 -5.60
CA ARG A 9 0.84 22.34 -5.18
C ARG A 9 0.77 21.36 -6.34
N SER A 10 1.85 20.59 -6.53
CA SER A 10 1.77 19.41 -7.39
C SER A 10 0.76 18.46 -6.73
N GLY A 11 -0.43 18.33 -7.32
CA GLY A 11 -1.31 17.21 -7.04
C GLY A 11 -0.57 15.89 -7.30
N PRO A 12 -1.02 14.77 -6.73
CA PRO A 12 -0.26 13.52 -6.76
C PRO A 12 -0.01 13.13 -8.23
N ARG A 13 1.26 13.14 -8.65
CA ARG A 13 1.60 12.61 -9.98
C ARG A 13 1.27 11.12 -9.93
N ARG A 14 0.79 10.53 -11.04
CA ARG A 14 0.38 9.11 -11.08
C ARG A 14 1.46 8.16 -10.51
N ARG A 15 2.72 8.52 -10.73
CA ARG A 15 3.91 7.84 -10.17
C ARG A 15 3.95 7.82 -8.64
N ASP A 16 3.53 8.91 -7.99
CA ASP A 16 3.47 9.01 -6.52
C ASP A 16 2.34 8.14 -5.96
N ALA A 17 1.21 8.04 -6.69
CA ALA A 17 0.08 7.18 -6.31
C ALA A 17 0.44 5.69 -6.39
N GLU A 18 1.13 5.27 -7.45
CA GLU A 18 1.61 3.89 -7.61
C GLU A 18 2.67 3.56 -6.54
N ALA A 19 3.61 4.46 -6.27
CA ALA A 19 4.61 4.29 -5.21
C ALA A 19 3.97 4.20 -3.82
N THR A 20 2.97 5.03 -3.54
CA THR A 20 2.21 5.00 -2.27
C THR A 20 1.45 3.68 -2.13
N ARG A 21 0.79 3.21 -3.19
CA ARG A 21 0.09 1.92 -3.19
C ARG A 21 1.05 0.77 -2.91
N ALA A 22 2.22 0.76 -3.54
CA ALA A 22 3.25 -0.26 -3.32
C ALA A 22 3.78 -0.24 -1.88
N ALA A 23 4.05 0.95 -1.32
CA ALA A 23 4.50 1.10 0.06
C ALA A 23 3.47 0.55 1.07
N ILE A 24 2.19 0.85 0.86
CA ILE A 24 1.10 0.33 1.69
C ILE A 24 1.03 -1.19 1.61
N LEU A 25 1.17 -1.76 0.41
CA LEU A 25 1.11 -3.21 0.21
C LEU A 25 2.27 -3.92 0.90
N GLU A 26 3.49 -3.39 0.80
CA GLU A 26 4.67 -3.97 1.47
C GLU A 26 4.58 -3.88 2.99
N ALA A 27 4.12 -2.74 3.53
CA ALA A 27 3.86 -2.60 4.96
C ALA A 27 2.78 -3.59 5.43
N ALA A 28 1.70 -3.75 4.65
CA ALA A 28 0.63 -4.69 4.93
C ALA A 28 1.16 -6.13 4.99
N LYS A 29 1.95 -6.56 3.99
CA LYS A 29 2.56 -7.90 3.95
C LYS A 29 3.37 -8.19 5.22
N LYS A 30 4.21 -7.26 5.65
CA LYS A 30 5.03 -7.40 6.88
C LYS A 30 4.15 -7.51 8.12
N GLN A 31 3.20 -6.59 8.28
CA GLN A 31 2.33 -6.54 9.46
C GLN A 31 1.43 -7.78 9.55
N PHE A 32 0.85 -8.22 8.42
CA PHE A 32 0.03 -9.43 8.38
C PHE A 32 0.87 -10.70 8.60
N ALA A 33 2.13 -10.74 8.15
CA ALA A 33 3.02 -11.88 8.41
C ALA A 33 3.43 -11.98 9.90
N LEU A 34 3.59 -10.84 10.59
CA LEU A 34 4.03 -10.80 11.99
C LEU A 34 2.88 -10.96 12.98
N ALA A 35 1.77 -10.25 12.76
CA ALA A 35 0.66 -10.14 13.70
C ALA A 35 -0.64 -10.79 13.20
N GLY A 36 -0.65 -11.38 12.00
CA GLY A 36 -1.87 -11.93 11.42
C GLY A 36 -2.95 -10.86 11.24
N TYR A 37 -4.22 -11.26 11.40
CA TYR A 37 -5.36 -10.37 11.24
C TYR A 37 -5.54 -9.37 12.39
N ASP A 38 -4.74 -9.41 13.46
CA ASP A 38 -4.88 -8.46 14.57
C ASP A 38 -4.31 -7.06 14.27
N CYS A 39 -3.48 -6.92 13.23
CA CYS A 39 -2.91 -5.63 12.87
C CYS A 39 -3.99 -4.62 12.45
N THR A 40 -3.79 -3.34 12.76
CA THR A 40 -4.75 -2.30 12.37
C THR A 40 -4.33 -1.60 11.09
N LEU A 41 -5.31 -1.03 10.37
CA LEU A 41 -5.01 -0.18 9.21
C LEU A 41 -4.14 1.03 9.57
N ARG A 42 -4.16 1.48 10.83
CA ARG A 42 -3.35 2.60 11.31
C ARG A 42 -1.89 2.18 11.44
N ASP A 43 -1.61 0.99 11.95
CA ASP A 43 -0.23 0.47 12.06
C ASP A 43 0.40 0.31 10.68
N ILE A 44 -0.36 -0.27 9.75
CA ILE A 44 0.08 -0.43 8.35
C ILE A 44 0.30 0.93 7.68
N ALA A 45 -0.63 1.87 7.85
CA ALA A 45 -0.51 3.20 7.27
C ALA A 45 0.71 3.97 7.84
N GLY A 46 0.93 3.86 9.16
CA GLY A 46 2.10 4.44 9.84
C GLY A 46 3.42 3.89 9.29
N GLU A 47 3.52 2.57 9.16
CA GLU A 47 4.69 1.90 8.58
C GLU A 47 4.91 2.30 7.10
N ALA A 48 3.83 2.46 6.33
CA ALA A 48 3.88 2.86 4.93
C ALA A 48 4.15 4.35 4.71
N GLY A 49 4.16 5.18 5.77
CA GLY A 49 4.20 6.64 5.64
C GLY A 49 2.96 7.21 4.93
N ALA A 50 1.83 6.51 5.01
CA ALA A 50 0.58 6.86 4.35
C ALA A 50 -0.52 7.19 5.37
N ASP A 51 -1.63 7.77 4.89
CA ASP A 51 -2.83 7.98 5.71
C ASP A 51 -3.81 6.81 5.55
N VAL A 52 -4.56 6.49 6.60
CA VAL A 52 -5.61 5.45 6.57
C VAL A 52 -6.67 5.75 5.50
N ALA A 53 -6.95 7.03 5.22
CA ALA A 53 -7.83 7.43 4.12
C ALA A 53 -7.29 7.01 2.75
N LEU A 54 -5.97 7.10 2.53
CA LEU A 54 -5.35 6.62 1.29
C LEU A 54 -5.43 5.09 1.21
N VAL A 55 -5.18 4.38 2.32
CA VAL A 55 -5.33 2.92 2.36
C VAL A 55 -6.75 2.50 1.97
N LYS A 56 -7.77 3.13 2.56
CA LYS A 56 -9.18 2.89 2.20
C LYS A 56 -9.49 3.25 0.75
N ARG A 57 -8.92 4.34 0.23
CA ARG A 57 -9.11 4.77 -1.16
C ARG A 57 -8.51 3.79 -2.16
N TYR A 58 -7.32 3.25 -1.89
CA TYR A 58 -6.63 2.33 -2.81
C TYR A 58 -7.05 0.88 -2.69
N PHE A 59 -7.42 0.44 -1.49
CA PHE A 59 -7.66 -0.97 -1.19
C PHE A 59 -9.07 -1.26 -0.66
N GLY A 60 -9.93 -0.25 -0.44
CA GLY A 60 -11.31 -0.44 0.01
C GLY A 60 -11.47 -0.76 1.50
N GLY A 61 -10.47 -1.34 2.16
CA GLY A 61 -10.51 -1.64 3.60
C GLY A 61 -9.50 -2.69 4.04
N LYS A 62 -9.58 -3.11 5.31
CA LYS A 62 -8.65 -4.09 5.91
C LYS A 62 -8.74 -5.45 5.24
N GLU A 63 -9.94 -5.92 4.98
CA GLU A 63 -10.17 -7.24 4.39
C GLU A 63 -9.65 -7.33 2.96
N ALA A 64 -9.95 -6.33 2.14
CA ALA A 64 -9.44 -6.26 0.77
C ALA A 64 -7.93 -6.02 0.71
N LEU A 65 -7.37 -5.21 1.61
CA LEU A 65 -5.91 -5.08 1.76
C LEU A 65 -5.25 -6.39 2.17
N PHE A 66 -5.87 -7.15 3.06
CA PHE A 66 -5.39 -8.47 3.49
C PHE A 66 -5.37 -9.45 2.31
N VAL A 67 -6.46 -9.56 1.56
CA VAL A 67 -6.54 -10.41 0.37
C VAL A 67 -5.48 -10.03 -0.66
N GLU A 68 -5.29 -8.74 -0.94
CA GLU A 68 -4.26 -8.27 -1.87
C GLU A 68 -2.84 -8.57 -1.37
N ALA A 69 -2.58 -8.37 -0.07
CA ALA A 69 -1.28 -8.69 0.53
C ALA A 69 -0.99 -10.19 0.47
N LEU A 70 -1.99 -11.05 0.71
CA LEU A 70 -1.87 -12.49 0.56
C LEU A 70 -1.61 -12.87 -0.90
N LYS A 71 -2.41 -12.39 -1.85
CA LYS A 71 -2.18 -12.64 -3.29
C LYS A 71 -0.77 -12.21 -3.75
N ALA A 72 -0.28 -11.09 -3.24
CA ALA A 72 1.05 -10.59 -3.56
C ALA A 72 2.19 -11.37 -2.86
N SER A 73 1.89 -12.05 -1.74
CA SER A 73 2.86 -12.88 -1.02
C SER A 73 2.90 -14.31 -1.55
N PHE A 74 1.74 -14.84 -1.92
CA PHE A 74 1.56 -16.09 -2.66
C PHE A 74 1.69 -15.85 -4.16
N GLY A 75 2.65 -15.01 -4.57
CA GLY A 75 2.87 -14.71 -5.98
C GLY A 75 2.81 -15.98 -6.82
N SER A 76 2.29 -15.82 -8.04
CA SER A 76 2.13 -16.80 -9.12
C SER A 76 3.46 -17.48 -9.55
N ASP A 77 4.31 -17.84 -8.61
CA ASP A 77 5.67 -18.34 -8.76
C ASP A 77 5.74 -19.88 -8.63
N ASP A 78 4.64 -20.57 -8.33
CA ASP A 78 4.65 -22.03 -8.14
C ASP A 78 3.75 -22.82 -9.10
N LEU A 79 2.84 -22.17 -9.85
CA LEU A 79 1.87 -22.87 -10.72
C LEU A 79 2.24 -22.87 -12.22
N SER A 80 3.31 -22.22 -12.64
CA SER A 80 3.76 -22.26 -14.05
C SER A 80 4.72 -23.41 -14.38
N GLU A 81 5.15 -24.20 -13.40
CA GLU A 81 6.05 -25.35 -13.60
C GLU A 81 5.36 -26.72 -13.56
N TRP A 82 4.04 -26.77 -13.32
CA TRP A 82 3.30 -28.03 -13.17
C TRP A 82 2.57 -28.52 -14.45
N ASP A 83 3.03 -28.09 -15.63
CA ASP A 83 2.57 -28.59 -16.94
C ASP A 83 3.75 -29.09 -17.80
N ARG A 84 4.65 -29.91 -17.22
CA ARG A 84 5.73 -30.56 -17.97
C ARG A 84 5.76 -32.06 -17.80
#